data_AF-A0A3B1CWI3-F1
#
_entry.id   AF-A0A3B1CWI3-F1
#
_cell.length_a   1.000
_cell.length_b   1.000
_cell.length_c   1.000
_cell.angle_alpha   90.00
_cell.angle_beta   90.00
_cell.angle_gamma   90.00
#
_symmetry.space_group_name_H-M   'P 1'
#
loop_
_entity.id
_entity.type
_entity.pdbx_description
1 polymer ?
#
loop_
_entity_poly.entity_id
_entity_poly.type
_entity_poly.pdbx_seq_one_letter_code
_entity_poly.pdbx_strand_id
1 'polypeptide(L)' 'MCERAEEILESLVSKYSLTVYRTDIRYNQEAYRKYRDMIPVIELPDGNVLWGRIDRDEIERACAVPLNDMT' A
#
# COMPACT_ATOMS: atom_id res chain seq x y z
N MET A 1 -7.06 -7.93 8.61
CA MET A 1 -5.76 -7.27 8.36
C MET A 1 -5.85 -6.26 7.23
N CYS A 2 -6.47 -6.58 6.08
CA CYS A 2 -6.72 -5.60 5.02
C CYS A 2 -7.53 -4.38 5.48
N GLU A 3 -8.62 -4.60 6.22
CA GLU A 3 -9.46 -3.50 6.75
C GLU A 3 -8.65 -2.50 7.58
N ARG A 4 -7.76 -2.98 8.46
CA ARG A 4 -6.89 -2.11 9.26
C ARG A 4 -5.92 -1.31 8.39
N ALA A 5 -5.33 -1.92 7.36
CA ALA A 5 -4.45 -1.20 6.43
C ALA A 5 -5.22 -0.15 5.61
N GLU A 6 -6.44 -0.47 5.20
CA GLU A 6 -7.38 0.41 4.49
C GLU A 6 -7.77 1.61 5.37
N GLU A 7 -8.18 1.39 6.62
CA GLU A 7 -8.49 2.46 7.59
C GLU A 7 -7.31 3.42 7.81
N ILE A 8 -6.09 2.89 7.91
CA ILE A 8 -4.89 3.73 8.06
C ILE A 8 -4.67 4.56 6.80
N LEU A 9 -4.74 3.95 5.60
CA LEU A 9 -4.60 4.67 4.33
C LEU A 9 -5.65 5.78 4.19
N GLU A 10 -6.92 5.47 4.43
CA GLU A 10 -8.01 6.43 4.37
C GLU A 10 -7.78 7.64 5.30
N SER A 11 -7.29 7.39 6.53
CA SER A 11 -6.95 8.47 7.46
C SER A 11 -5.79 9.37 7.01
N LEU A 12 -4.98 8.91 6.05
CA LEU A 12 -3.80 9.60 5.53
C LEU A 12 -4.05 10.26 4.16
N VAL A 13 -5.17 9.93 3.48
CA VAL A 13 -5.52 10.44 2.15
C VAL A 13 -5.41 11.96 2.09
N SER A 14 -6.06 12.68 3.00
CA SER A 14 -6.06 14.15 2.98
C SER A 14 -4.69 14.75 3.35
N LYS A 15 -3.95 14.10 4.26
CA LYS A 15 -2.66 14.60 4.75
C LYS A 15 -1.59 14.57 3.66
N TYR A 16 -1.57 13.50 2.85
CA TYR A 16 -0.55 13.29 1.82
C TYR A 16 -1.10 13.40 0.40
N SER A 17 -2.36 13.82 0.22
CA SER A 17 -3.04 13.89 -1.08
C SER A 17 -2.94 12.56 -1.87
N LEU A 18 -3.16 11.44 -1.17
CA LEU A 18 -3.04 10.10 -1.76
C LEU A 18 -4.25 9.78 -2.63
N THR A 19 -4.00 9.04 -3.70
CA THR A 19 -5.04 8.31 -4.42
C THR A 19 -4.88 6.83 -4.09
N VAL A 20 -5.91 6.21 -3.54
CA VAL A 20 -5.88 4.80 -3.10
C VAL A 20 -6.75 3.95 -4.02
N TYR A 21 -6.18 2.88 -4.58
CA TYR A 21 -6.90 1.93 -5.41
C TYR A 21 -6.98 0.59 -4.70
N ARG A 22 -8.21 0.10 -4.48
CA ARG A 22 -8.45 -1.22 -3.91
C ARG A 22 -8.54 -2.27 -5.01
N THR A 23 -7.75 -3.33 -4.87
CA THR A 23 -7.80 -4.51 -5.75
C THR A 23 -8.19 -5.74 -4.95
N ASP A 24 -9.33 -6.36 -5.29
CA ASP A 24 -9.66 -7.70 -4.81
C ASP A 24 -8.95 -8.74 -5.69
N ILE A 25 -7.88 -9.33 -5.14
CA ILE A 25 -7.03 -10.26 -5.89
C ILE A 25 -7.78 -11.51 -6.37
N ARG A 26 -8.93 -11.86 -5.78
CA ARG A 26 -9.72 -13.03 -6.22
C ARG A 26 -10.21 -12.88 -7.66
N TYR A 27 -10.30 -11.65 -8.15
CA TYR A 27 -10.74 -11.32 -9.50
C TYR A 27 -9.61 -10.80 -10.41
N ASN A 28 -8.37 -10.75 -9.90
CA ASN A 28 -7.18 -10.34 -10.65
C ASN A 28 -6.13 -11.45 -10.59
N GLN A 29 -6.04 -12.26 -11.65
CA GLN A 29 -5.12 -13.41 -11.69
C GLN A 29 -3.65 -13.01 -11.52
N GLU A 30 -3.25 -11.86 -12.04
CA GLU A 30 -1.87 -11.39 -11.92
C GLU A 30 -1.55 -11.05 -10.46
N ALA A 31 -2.38 -10.24 -9.83
CA ALA A 31 -2.24 -9.91 -8.41
C ALA A 31 -2.36 -11.14 -7.51
N TYR A 32 -3.24 -12.09 -7.85
CA TYR A 32 -3.37 -13.35 -7.10
C TYR A 32 -2.08 -14.17 -7.13
N ARG A 33 -1.48 -14.36 -8.32
CA ARG A 33 -0.23 -15.10 -8.46
C ARG A 33 0.92 -14.43 -7.71
N LYS A 34 0.96 -13.09 -7.71
CA LYS A 34 2.03 -12.30 -7.10
C LYS A 34 1.91 -12.21 -5.58
N TYR A 35 0.70 -12.06 -5.04
CA TYR A 35 0.50 -11.56 -3.67
C TYR A 35 -0.34 -12.43 -2.73
N ARG A 36 -0.91 -13.56 -3.19
CA ARG A 36 -1.86 -14.36 -2.37
C ARG A 36 -1.36 -14.76 -0.98
N ASP A 37 -0.05 -14.89 -0.80
CA ASP A 37 0.59 -15.33 0.45
C ASP A 37 1.12 -14.14 1.31
N MET A 38 0.96 -12.91 0.82
CA MET A 38 1.52 -11.68 1.43
C MET A 38 0.45 -10.71 1.94
N ILE A 39 -0.83 -11.04 1.79
CA ILE A 39 -1.97 -10.16 2.06
C ILE A 39 -1.98 -9.70 3.55
N PRO A 40 -2.24 -8.41 3.85
CA PRO A 40 -2.48 -7.30 2.92
C PRO A 40 -1.18 -6.83 2.25
N VAL A 41 -1.30 -6.28 1.03
CA VAL A 41 -0.18 -5.67 0.28
C VAL A 41 -0.57 -4.25 -0.13
N ILE A 42 0.37 -3.31 0.01
CA ILE A 42 0.29 -1.95 -0.54
C ILE A 42 1.45 -1.81 -1.53
N GLU A 43 1.12 -1.66 -2.82
CA GLU A 43 2.09 -1.27 -3.84
C GLU A 43 2.31 0.24 -3.81
N LEU A 44 3.57 0.65 -3.71
CA LEU A 44 4.00 2.04 -3.73
C LEU A 44 4.36 2.45 -5.18
N PRO A 45 4.35 3.75 -5.51
CA PRO A 45 4.61 4.22 -6.89
C PRO A 45 6.00 3.85 -7.43
N ASP A 46 6.96 3.62 -6.55
CA ASP A 46 8.33 3.20 -6.87
C ASP A 46 8.46 1.68 -7.09
N GLY A 47 7.37 0.93 -6.97
CA GLY A 47 7.35 -0.53 -7.08
C GLY A 47 7.72 -1.27 -5.80
N ASN A 48 8.05 -0.57 -4.71
CA ASN A 48 8.21 -1.19 -3.39
C ASN A 48 6.85 -1.65 -2.85
N VAL A 49 6.89 -2.64 -1.95
CA VAL A 49 5.69 -3.21 -1.34
C VAL A 49 5.78 -3.23 0.18
N LEU A 50 4.73 -2.74 0.84
CA LEU A 50 4.47 -3.04 2.25
C LEU A 50 3.53 -4.23 2.31
N TRP A 51 3.79 -5.18 3.22
CA TRP A 51 2.97 -6.38 3.29
C TRP A 51 2.86 -6.98 4.70
N GLY A 52 1.82 -7.79 4.93
CA GLY A 52 1.58 -8.44 6.21
C GLY A 52 1.06 -7.50 7.29
N ARG A 53 1.73 -7.41 8.44
CA ARG A 53 1.35 -6.46 9.50
C ARG A 53 1.93 -5.08 9.15
N ILE A 54 1.08 -4.26 8.52
CA ILE A 54 1.41 -2.89 8.12
C ILE A 54 0.90 -1.94 9.20
N ASP A 55 1.79 -1.18 9.82
CA ASP A 55 1.46 -0.16 10.81
C ASP A 55 1.56 1.27 10.23
N ARG A 56 0.96 2.26 10.92
CA ARG A 56 0.85 3.65 10.44
C ARG A 56 2.20 4.28 10.09
N ASP A 57 3.20 4.08 10.95
CA ASP A 57 4.53 4.68 10.77
C ASP A 57 5.25 4.17 9.51
N GLU A 58 4.93 2.97 9.04
CA GLU A 58 5.49 2.44 7.79
C GLU A 58 4.89 3.14 6.58
N ILE A 59 3.56 3.32 6.58
CA ILE A 59 2.85 4.03 5.51
C ILE A 59 3.26 5.50 5.49
N GLU A 60 3.33 6.16 6.65
CA GLU A 60 3.75 7.57 6.71
C GLU A 60 5.20 7.78 6.25
N ARG A 61 6.11 6.84 6.57
CA ARG A 61 7.47 6.87 6.04
C ARG A 61 7.49 6.72 4.51
N ALA A 62 6.71 5.78 3.98
CA ALA A 62 6.59 5.60 2.53
C ALA A 62 6.04 6.86 1.83
N CYS A 63 5.07 7.55 2.43
CA CYS A 63 4.51 8.80 1.89
C CYS A 63 5.45 10.01 2.02
N ALA A 64 6.44 9.98 2.92
CA ALA A 64 7.33 11.10 3.17
C ALA A 64 8.56 11.14 2.24
N VAL A 65 8.84 10.08 1.49
CA VAL A 65 9.98 10.02 0.55
C VAL A 65 9.61 10.75 -0.75
N PRO A 66 10.33 11.81 -1.16
CA PRO A 66 10.09 12.46 -2.44
C PRO A 66 10.46 11.52 -3.60
N LEU A 67 9.63 11.46 -4.63
CA LEU A 67 9.84 10.66 -5.85
C LEU A 67 11.15 10.97 -6.60
N ASN A 68 11.88 12.02 -6.21
CA ASN A 68 12.96 12.64 -6.99
C ASN A 68 14.38 12.40 -6.44
N ASP A 69 14.53 11.69 -5.32
CA ASP A 69 15.84 11.43 -4.66
C ASP A 69 16.39 10.00 -4.92
N MET A 70 15.94 9.32 -5.98
CA MET A 70 16.38 7.94 -6.28
C MET A 70 17.06 7.80 -7.65
N THR A 71 18.05 8.67 -7.92
CA THR A 71 19.08 8.45 -8.97
C THR A 71 20.32 7.80 -8.40
#